data_AF-A0A7X6XL14-F1
#
_entry.id   AF-A0A7X6XL14-F1
#
_cell.length_a   1.000
_cell.length_b   1.000
_cell.length_c   1.000
_cell.angle_alpha   90.00
_cell.angle_beta   90.00
_cell.angle_gamma   90.00
#
_symmetry.space_group_name_H-M   'P 1'
#
loop_
_entity.id
_entity.type
_entity.pdbx_description
1 polymer ?
#
loop_
_entity_poly.entity_id
_entity_poly.type
_entity_poly.pdbx_seq_one_letter_code
_entity_poly.pdbx_strand_id
1 'polypeptide(L)'
;MGVAAAAAPAPGHHPRLYFTAAELPKLRALRTRGLHARVWRNLKRSADWCLGRSPRREWIAPITPDPIYENLYDRFYAIMGDLAITEHLAFAYALSGEACYGEAARQWALASCRAWAPEADGEPDGGKAYAVTRLL
;
A
#
# COMPACT_ATOMS: atom_id res chain seq x y z
N MET A 1 21.97 -18.01 -22.15
CA MET A 1 22.22 -17.38 -20.83
C MET A 1 20.95 -17.52 -20.01
N GLY A 2 20.92 -18.45 -19.06
CA GLY A 2 19.77 -18.64 -18.17
C GLY A 2 19.71 -17.52 -17.13
N VAL A 3 18.56 -16.87 -17.00
CA VAL A 3 18.31 -15.93 -15.90
C VAL A 3 18.17 -16.76 -14.64
N ALA A 4 19.13 -16.64 -13.71
CA ALA A 4 19.04 -17.30 -12.42
C ALA A 4 17.82 -16.76 -11.66
N ALA A 5 16.93 -17.65 -11.23
CA ALA A 5 15.83 -17.29 -10.35
C ALA A 5 16.41 -16.75 -9.04
N ALA A 6 15.99 -15.54 -8.65
CA ALA A 6 16.36 -14.97 -7.37
C ALA A 6 15.87 -15.87 -6.24
N ALA A 7 16.76 -16.23 -5.31
CA ALA A 7 16.43 -17.05 -4.16
C ALA A 7 15.29 -16.39 -3.35
N ALA A 8 14.28 -17.17 -2.97
CA ALA A 8 13.18 -16.68 -2.14
C ALA A 8 13.73 -16.14 -0.80
N PRO A 9 13.24 -14.98 -0.32
CA PRO A 9 13.71 -14.39 0.92
C PRO A 9 13.43 -15.33 2.12
N ALA A 10 14.41 -15.45 3.02
CA ALA A 10 14.29 -16.28 4.22
C ALA A 10 13.10 -15.82 5.10
N PRO A 11 12.33 -16.76 5.69
CA PRO A 11 11.24 -16.41 6.60
C PRO A 11 11.74 -15.56 7.78
N GLY A 12 11.02 -14.50 8.12
CA GLY A 12 11.24 -13.69 9.35
C GLY A 12 11.92 -12.33 9.17
N HIS A 13 12.40 -11.99 7.97
CA HIS A 13 13.04 -10.69 7.71
C HIS A 13 12.17 -9.80 6.82
N HIS A 14 11.71 -8.68 7.36
CA HIS A 14 11.02 -7.63 6.60
C HIS A 14 11.99 -6.49 6.26
N PRO A 15 11.79 -5.77 5.14
CA PRO A 15 10.75 -5.95 4.11
C PRO A 15 11.04 -7.10 3.12
N ARG A 16 9.99 -7.52 2.41
CA ARG A 16 10.01 -8.62 1.42
C ARG A 16 9.20 -8.34 0.14
N LEU A 17 8.59 -7.16 0.05
CA LEU A 17 7.84 -6.71 -1.11
C LEU A 17 8.62 -5.57 -1.76
N TYR A 18 8.85 -5.65 -3.07
CA TYR A 18 9.71 -4.77 -3.91
C TYR A 18 11.21 -4.79 -3.59
N PHE A 19 11.60 -4.96 -2.34
CA PHE A 19 12.98 -5.12 -1.91
C PHE A 19 13.05 -5.92 -0.60
N THR A 20 14.23 -6.46 -0.34
CA THR A 20 14.56 -7.25 0.83
C THR A 20 15.22 -6.41 1.93
N ALA A 21 15.24 -6.92 3.16
CA ALA A 21 16.01 -6.34 4.27
C ALA A 21 17.50 -6.16 3.94
N ALA A 22 18.08 -7.08 3.17
CA ALA A 22 19.49 -7.02 2.76
C ALA A 22 19.78 -5.88 1.76
N GLU A 23 18.81 -5.54 0.91
CA GLU A 23 18.96 -4.46 -0.08
C GLU A 23 18.76 -3.06 0.53
N LEU A 24 18.07 -2.98 1.68
CA LEU A 24 17.65 -1.71 2.26
C LEU A 24 18.81 -0.74 2.56
N PRO A 25 19.95 -1.15 3.18
CA PRO A 25 21.05 -0.21 3.43
C PRO A 25 21.58 0.46 2.16
N LYS A 26 21.70 -0.30 1.06
CA LYS A 26 22.12 0.22 -0.24
C LYS A 26 21.10 1.21 -0.79
N LEU A 27 19.81 0.88 -0.75
CA LEU A 27 18.74 1.75 -1.21
C LEU A 27 18.71 3.07 -0.44
N ARG A 28 18.90 3.03 0.90
CA ARG A 28 18.99 4.23 1.73
C ARG A 28 20.14 5.14 1.32
N ALA A 29 21.31 4.58 1.04
CA ALA A 29 22.47 5.35 0.59
C ALA A 29 22.25 6.02 -0.79
N LEU A 30 21.62 5.30 -1.73
CA LEU A 30 21.38 5.78 -3.09
C LEU A 30 20.48 7.02 -3.14
N ARG A 31 19.60 7.23 -2.15
CA ARG A 31 18.69 8.40 -2.08
C ARG A 31 19.37 9.77 -2.12
N THR A 32 20.68 9.82 -1.95
CA THR A 32 21.44 11.07 -1.91
C THR A 32 22.16 11.39 -3.22
N ARG A 33 22.08 10.52 -4.25
CA ARG A 33 22.90 10.64 -5.47
C ARG A 33 22.08 10.63 -6.75
N GLY A 34 22.41 11.53 -7.67
CA GLY A 34 21.95 11.53 -9.07
C GLY A 34 20.44 11.34 -9.25
N LEU A 35 20.06 10.43 -10.15
CA LEU A 35 18.66 10.10 -10.43
C LEU A 35 17.90 9.63 -9.18
N HIS A 36 18.53 8.81 -8.33
CA HIS A 36 17.90 8.28 -7.12
C HIS A 36 17.54 9.38 -6.13
N ALA A 37 18.34 10.45 -6.03
CA ALA A 37 17.97 11.61 -5.22
C ALA A 37 16.74 12.35 -5.75
N ARG A 38 16.59 12.45 -7.08
CA ARG A 38 15.40 13.04 -7.70
C ARG A 38 14.16 12.17 -7.44
N VAL A 39 14.28 10.86 -7.62
CA VAL A 39 13.20 9.91 -7.33
C VAL A 39 12.79 9.98 -5.86
N TRP A 40 13.78 9.96 -4.95
CA TRP A 40 13.52 10.09 -3.52
C TRP A 40 12.79 11.38 -3.17
N ARG A 41 13.22 12.52 -3.70
CA ARG A 41 12.55 13.82 -3.44
C ARG A 41 11.09 13.82 -3.90
N ASN A 42 10.78 13.18 -5.03
CA ASN A 42 9.41 13.07 -5.52
C ASN A 42 8.58 12.16 -4.61
N LEU A 43 9.11 10.99 -4.23
CA LEU A 43 8.46 10.07 -3.30
C LEU A 43 8.18 10.74 -1.95
N LYS A 44 9.18 11.43 -1.38
CA LYS A 44 9.05 12.15 -0.12
C LYS A 44 7.95 13.22 -0.21
N ARG A 45 7.90 13.99 -1.30
CA ARG A 45 6.85 14.99 -1.52
C ARG A 45 5.45 14.37 -1.53
N SER A 46 5.28 13.22 -2.18
CA SER A 46 3.99 12.51 -2.15
C SER A 46 3.67 12.02 -0.74
N ALA A 47 4.64 11.46 -0.01
CA ALA A 47 4.44 11.04 1.38
C ALA A 47 4.09 12.21 2.31
N ASP A 48 4.72 13.38 2.13
CA ASP A 48 4.40 14.61 2.87
C ASP A 48 2.96 15.07 2.59
N TRP A 49 2.52 14.99 1.34
CA TRP A 49 1.12 15.27 0.98
C TRP A 49 0.15 14.26 1.62
N CYS A 50 0.54 12.99 1.71
CA CYS A 50 -0.21 11.92 2.36
C CYS A 50 -0.34 12.13 3.88
N LEU A 51 0.65 12.71 4.56
CA LEU A 51 0.56 13.02 5.99
C LEU A 51 -0.59 14.00 6.31
N GLY A 52 -0.97 14.85 5.36
CA GLY A 52 -2.11 15.77 5.50
C GLY A 52 -3.47 15.14 5.17
N ARG A 53 -3.54 13.84 4.86
CA ARG A 53 -4.78 13.13 4.54
C ARG A 53 -5.31 12.40 5.77
N SER A 54 -6.62 12.16 5.80
CA SER A 54 -7.27 11.37 6.84
C SER A 54 -7.82 10.07 6.25
N PRO A 55 -7.66 8.93 6.94
CA PRO A 55 -8.23 7.68 6.49
C PRO A 55 -9.76 7.72 6.53
N ARG A 56 -10.36 6.95 5.62
CA ARG A 56 -11.80 6.69 5.61
C ARG A 56 -12.26 6.09 6.93
N ARG A 57 -13.44 6.52 7.40
CA ARG A 57 -14.05 6.03 8.64
C ARG A 57 -15.17 5.03 8.41
N GLU A 58 -15.83 5.12 7.25
CA GLU A 58 -17.04 4.37 6.94
C GLU A 58 -16.82 3.50 5.71
N TRP A 59 -17.32 2.26 5.78
CA TRP A 59 -17.34 1.33 4.65
C TRP A 59 -18.27 1.83 3.54
N ILE A 60 -17.94 1.49 2.28
CA ILE A 60 -18.86 1.64 1.16
C ILE A 60 -19.50 0.28 0.91
N ALA A 61 -20.76 0.12 1.33
CA ALA A 61 -21.48 -1.14 1.21
C ALA A 61 -21.80 -1.50 -0.27
N PRO A 62 -21.89 -2.80 -0.60
CA PRO A 62 -22.42 -3.25 -1.88
C PRO A 62 -23.88 -2.82 -2.04
N ILE A 63 -24.26 -2.41 -3.26
CA ILE A 63 -25.63 -2.06 -3.62
C ILE A 63 -26.16 -3.07 -4.62
N THR A 64 -27.46 -3.40 -4.55
CA THR A 64 -28.13 -4.25 -5.54
C THR A 64 -29.55 -3.72 -5.82
N PRO A 65 -29.93 -3.51 -7.09
CA PRO A 65 -29.11 -3.70 -8.30
C PRO A 65 -27.97 -2.67 -8.40
N ASP A 66 -26.83 -3.08 -8.95
CA ASP A 66 -25.69 -2.20 -9.28
C ASP A 66 -25.66 -1.98 -10.80
N PRO A 67 -26.49 -1.06 -11.34
CA PRO A 67 -26.48 -0.79 -12.76
C PRO A 67 -25.08 -0.35 -13.19
N ILE A 68 -24.60 -0.85 -14.32
CA ILE A 68 -23.30 -0.52 -14.92
C ILE A 68 -22.07 -0.68 -13.99
N TYR A 69 -22.18 -1.43 -12.88
CA TYR A 69 -21.09 -1.67 -11.93
C TYR A 69 -20.55 -0.39 -11.23
N GLU A 70 -21.37 0.65 -11.11
CA GLU A 70 -20.93 1.93 -10.52
C GLU A 70 -20.47 1.76 -9.06
N ASN A 71 -21.27 1.07 -8.24
CA ASN A 71 -20.91 0.82 -6.83
C ASN A 71 -19.68 -0.08 -6.71
N LEU A 72 -19.54 -1.07 -7.60
CA LEU A 72 -18.34 -1.89 -7.66
C LEU A 72 -17.08 -1.06 -7.91
N TYR A 73 -17.08 -0.16 -8.90
CA TYR A 73 -15.93 0.68 -9.20
C TYR A 73 -15.62 1.69 -8.09
N ASP A 74 -16.65 2.28 -7.48
CA ASP A 74 -16.48 3.17 -6.33
C ASP A 74 -15.79 2.46 -5.17
N ARG A 75 -16.22 1.24 -4.84
CA ARG A 75 -15.60 0.41 -3.80
C ARG A 75 -14.16 0.05 -4.14
N PHE A 76 -13.92 -0.40 -5.38
CA PHE A 76 -12.59 -0.76 -5.86
C PHE A 76 -11.59 0.40 -5.76
N TYR A 77 -11.93 1.56 -6.31
CA TYR A 77 -11.02 2.70 -6.29
C TYR A 77 -10.89 3.33 -4.91
N ALA A 78 -11.90 3.22 -4.05
CA ALA A 78 -11.81 3.68 -2.67
C ALA A 78 -10.80 2.86 -1.86
N ILE A 79 -10.86 1.51 -1.89
CA ILE A 79 -9.90 0.68 -1.15
C ILE A 79 -8.48 0.82 -1.72
N MET A 80 -8.35 0.89 -3.06
CA MET A 80 -7.05 1.11 -3.71
C MET A 80 -6.46 2.48 -3.32
N GLY A 81 -7.28 3.53 -3.27
CA GLY A 81 -6.85 4.86 -2.83
C GLY A 81 -6.37 4.87 -1.38
N ASP A 82 -7.11 4.22 -0.47
CA ASP A 82 -6.73 4.12 0.94
C ASP A 82 -5.38 3.39 1.13
N LEU A 83 -5.19 2.27 0.43
CA LEU A 83 -3.94 1.48 0.55
C LEU A 83 -2.76 2.10 -0.23
N ALA A 84 -3.01 2.84 -1.30
CA ALA A 84 -1.95 3.59 -2.00
C ALA A 84 -1.31 4.65 -1.09
N ILE A 85 -2.08 5.28 -0.20
CA ILE A 85 -1.54 6.20 0.82
C ILE A 85 -0.64 5.45 1.80
N THR A 86 -1.09 4.28 2.28
CA THR A 86 -0.28 3.40 3.14
C THR A 86 1.06 3.05 2.49
N GLU A 87 1.05 2.70 1.19
CA GLU A 87 2.25 2.34 0.44
C GLU A 87 3.26 3.50 0.38
N HIS A 88 2.82 4.72 0.04
CA HIS A 88 3.69 5.90 -0.01
C HIS A 88 4.36 6.18 1.34
N LEU A 89 3.58 6.12 2.43
CA LEU A 89 4.08 6.34 3.78
C LEU A 89 5.04 5.23 4.22
N ALA A 90 4.71 3.96 3.95
CA ALA A 90 5.55 2.82 4.30
C ALA A 90 6.90 2.83 3.54
N PHE A 91 6.89 3.17 2.25
CA PHE A 91 8.10 3.32 1.45
C PHE A 91 8.97 4.48 1.95
N ALA A 92 8.35 5.62 2.27
CA ALA A 92 9.06 6.76 2.82
C ALA A 92 9.73 6.39 4.15
N TYR A 93 9.01 5.74 5.06
CA TYR A 93 9.56 5.25 6.32
C TYR A 93 10.72 4.26 6.10
N ALA A 94 10.51 3.24 5.26
CA ALA A 94 11.54 2.22 5.02
C ALA A 94 12.84 2.86 4.56
N LEU A 95 12.77 3.80 3.61
CA LEU A 95 13.94 4.40 3.02
C LEU A 95 14.54 5.54 3.85
N SER A 96 13.75 6.36 4.57
CA SER A 96 14.28 7.46 5.38
C SER A 96 14.60 7.09 6.83
N GLY A 97 13.81 6.21 7.43
CA GLY A 97 13.81 5.95 8.87
C GLY A 97 13.05 7.00 9.70
N GLU A 98 12.38 7.96 9.07
CA GLU A 98 11.64 9.03 9.78
C GLU A 98 10.34 8.46 10.37
N ALA A 99 10.23 8.49 11.70
CA ALA A 99 9.16 7.81 12.45
C ALA A 99 7.74 8.29 12.08
N CYS A 100 7.57 9.55 11.69
CA CYS A 100 6.26 10.12 11.33
C CYS A 100 5.60 9.34 10.18
N TYR A 101 6.36 8.93 9.16
CA TYR A 101 5.81 8.15 8.06
C TYR A 101 5.43 6.73 8.49
N GLY A 102 6.23 6.11 9.36
CA GLY A 102 5.96 4.75 9.85
C GLY A 102 4.72 4.68 10.73
N GLU A 103 4.58 5.67 11.62
CA GLU A 103 3.38 5.86 12.45
C GLU A 103 2.14 6.07 11.59
N ALA A 104 2.20 7.00 10.63
CA ALA A 104 1.09 7.28 9.74
C ALA A 104 0.72 6.06 8.89
N ALA A 105 1.71 5.34 8.33
CA ALA A 105 1.47 4.10 7.58
C ALA A 105 0.75 3.06 8.44
N ARG A 106 1.15 2.89 9.71
CA ARG A 106 0.46 1.98 10.64
C ARG A 106 -0.99 2.41 10.86
N GLN A 107 -1.23 3.69 11.08
CA GLN A 107 -2.59 4.22 11.30
C GLN A 107 -3.49 4.00 10.08
N TRP A 108 -2.98 4.28 8.88
CA TRP A 108 -3.69 4.03 7.63
C TRP A 108 -3.99 2.54 7.45
N ALA A 109 -3.00 1.66 7.59
CA ALA A 109 -3.20 0.22 7.47
C ALA A 109 -4.31 -0.29 8.42
N LEU A 110 -4.23 0.08 9.71
CA LEU A 110 -5.23 -0.32 10.71
C LEU A 110 -6.61 0.27 10.43
N ALA A 111 -6.68 1.52 9.95
CA ALA A 111 -7.95 2.15 9.60
C ALA A 111 -8.59 1.50 8.38
N SER A 112 -7.81 1.21 7.33
CA SER A 112 -8.28 0.49 6.15
C SER A 112 -8.77 -0.91 6.50
N CYS A 113 -8.03 -1.68 7.31
CA CYS A 113 -8.51 -3.00 7.77
C CYS A 113 -9.85 -2.91 8.50
N ARG A 114 -10.08 -1.87 9.32
CA ARG A 114 -11.37 -1.67 10.00
C ARG A 114 -12.48 -1.25 9.05
N ALA A 115 -12.22 -0.27 8.18
CA ALA A 115 -13.23 0.26 7.26
C ALA A 115 -13.66 -0.76 6.21
N TRP A 116 -12.78 -1.68 5.83
CA TRP A 116 -13.03 -2.69 4.80
C TRP A 116 -13.24 -4.10 5.37
N ALA A 117 -13.25 -4.27 6.69
CA ALA A 117 -13.50 -5.56 7.34
C ALA A 117 -14.75 -6.31 6.82
N PRO A 118 -15.90 -5.65 6.56
CA PRO A 118 -17.10 -6.35 6.08
C PRO A 118 -16.93 -7.04 4.71
N GLU A 119 -15.92 -6.67 3.91
CA GLU A 119 -15.65 -7.33 2.64
C GLU A 119 -15.27 -8.81 2.81
N ALA A 120 -14.67 -9.16 3.96
CA ALA A 120 -14.28 -10.52 4.31
C ALA A 120 -15.48 -11.44 4.59
N ASP A 121 -16.63 -10.87 4.97
CA ASP A 121 -17.82 -11.65 5.37
C ASP A 121 -18.70 -12.06 4.18
N GLY A 122 -18.56 -11.40 3.02
CA GLY A 122 -19.43 -11.71 1.88
C GLY A 122 -18.92 -12.90 1.04
N GLU A 123 -19.84 -13.63 0.42
CA GLU A 123 -19.52 -14.70 -0.51
C GLU A 123 -18.64 -14.22 -1.68
N PRO A 124 -17.70 -15.05 -2.18
CA PRO A 124 -16.96 -14.74 -3.39
C PRO A 124 -17.91 -14.62 -4.60
N ASP A 125 -17.86 -13.48 -5.30
CA ASP A 125 -18.65 -13.24 -6.52
C ASP A 125 -17.80 -12.57 -7.62
N GLY A 126 -18.40 -12.36 -8.80
CA GLY A 126 -17.74 -11.69 -9.92
C GLY A 126 -17.38 -10.22 -9.67
N GLY A 127 -18.08 -9.53 -8.77
CA GLY A 127 -17.74 -8.17 -8.36
C GLY A 127 -16.50 -8.14 -7.47
N LYS A 128 -16.33 -9.13 -6.60
CA LYS A 128 -15.12 -9.29 -5.78
C LYS A 128 -13.89 -9.76 -6.56
N ALA A 129 -14.04 -10.18 -7.81
CA ALA A 129 -12.88 -10.51 -8.67
C ALA A 129 -12.07 -9.26 -9.05
N TYR A 130 -12.70 -8.08 -9.08
CA TYR A 130 -12.02 -6.80 -9.29
C TYR A 130 -11.53 -6.19 -7.98
N ALA A 131 -12.29 -6.31 -6.88
CA ALA A 131 -11.85 -5.88 -5.56
C ALA A 131 -10.75 -6.81 -5.03
N VAL A 132 -9.51 -6.32 -5.01
CA VAL A 132 -8.33 -7.01 -4.47
C VAL A 132 -8.44 -7.14 -2.94
N THR A 133 -9.42 -7.90 -2.47
CA THR A 133 -9.70 -8.15 -1.06
C THR A 133 -9.17 -9.52 -0.69
N ARG A 134 -7.84 -9.61 -0.55
CA ARG A 134 -7.15 -10.62 0.27
C ARG A 134 -5.91 -10.00 0.92
N LEU A 135 -6.13 -8.90 1.65
CA LEU A 135 -5.19 -8.39 2.65
C LEU A 135 -5.71 -8.59 4.09
N LEU A 136 -6.82 -9.31 4.24
CA LEU A 136 -7.39 -9.74 5.52
C LEU A 136 -7.34 -11.26 5.61
#